data_AF-A0A959SX26-F1
#
_entry.id   AF-A0A959SX26-F1
#
_cell.length_a   1.000
_cell.length_b   1.000
_cell.length_c   1.000
_cell.angle_alpha   90.00
_cell.angle_beta   90.00
_cell.angle_gamma   90.00
#
_symmetry.space_group_name_H-M   'P 1'
#
loop_
_entity.id
_entity.type
_entity.pdbx_description
1 polymer ?
#
loop_
_entity_poly.entity_id
_entity_poly.type
_entity_poly.pdbx_seq_one_letter_code
_entity_poly.pdbx_strand_id
1 'polypeptide(L)'
;MRRLLIPILTLFFTSCKTTKLAVIKQDDKFGCIDKKGNIVIKPEWDWMLQGNKNKQILVEKDSLFGYINSRGNILIEPKYKDAMVFYEGLASVSNGNKFGFINVRGDTIIPFIYDDVFLGFSNGLSDVTINDSCGYIDKSGKIIIPLIYETCYPFLSDIASVETFDGKTLIIDKQGRTFDYNRDEYHYKGLWALNKYPGSFTTSTGQGRLNSKGDTIVPPIFKVTGNLSDHMY
;
A
#
# COMPACT_ATOMS: atom_id res chain seq x y z
N MET A 1 -59.09 -27.79 17.67
CA MET A 1 -58.96 -26.59 16.81
C MET A 1 -57.61 -25.93 17.07
N ARG A 2 -56.84 -25.74 15.99
CA ARG A 2 -55.65 -24.88 15.76
C ARG A 2 -54.47 -24.82 16.77
N ARG A 3 -53.32 -25.25 16.24
CA ARG A 3 -51.93 -24.92 16.64
C ARG A 3 -51.70 -23.40 16.68
N LEU A 4 -50.78 -22.95 17.54
CA LEU A 4 -49.78 -21.96 17.13
C LEU A 4 -48.41 -22.34 17.72
N LEU A 5 -47.57 -22.95 16.87
CA LEU A 5 -46.12 -23.03 17.06
C LEU A 5 -45.55 -21.66 16.74
N ILE A 6 -44.79 -21.07 17.67
CA ILE A 6 -43.96 -19.89 17.40
C ILE A 6 -42.61 -20.41 16.89
N PRO A 7 -42.21 -20.17 15.63
CA PRO A 7 -40.88 -20.54 15.17
C PRO A 7 -39.86 -19.58 15.77
N ILE A 8 -38.87 -20.17 16.43
CA ILE A 8 -37.70 -19.51 17.00
C ILE A 8 -36.97 -18.78 15.87
N LEU A 9 -36.88 -17.46 16.02
CA LEU A 9 -36.17 -16.56 15.12
C LEU A 9 -34.69 -16.98 15.08
N THR A 10 -34.25 -17.46 13.92
CA THR A 10 -32.88 -17.83 13.61
C THR A 10 -31.97 -16.61 13.79
N LEU A 11 -31.11 -16.63 14.79
CA LEU A 11 -29.99 -15.70 14.92
C LEU A 11 -29.05 -15.89 13.73
N PHE A 12 -29.01 -14.91 12.82
CA PHE A 12 -27.94 -14.81 11.85
C PHE A 12 -26.64 -14.53 12.58
N PHE A 13 -25.79 -15.55 12.71
CA PHE A 13 -24.37 -15.33 12.96
C PHE A 13 -23.80 -14.60 11.75
N THR A 14 -23.70 -13.27 11.81
CA THR A 14 -22.74 -12.53 11.00
C THR A 14 -21.35 -12.83 11.53
N SER A 15 -20.88 -14.05 11.25
CA SER A 15 -19.47 -14.38 11.23
C SER A 15 -18.82 -13.37 10.29
N CYS A 16 -18.15 -12.39 10.86
CA CYS A 16 -17.31 -11.46 10.13
C CYS A 16 -16.15 -12.27 9.54
N LYS A 17 -16.39 -12.95 8.41
CA LYS A 17 -15.35 -13.63 7.66
C LYS A 17 -14.47 -12.57 7.07
N THR A 18 -13.30 -12.38 7.67
CA THR A 18 -12.20 -11.67 7.02
C THR A 18 -11.95 -12.34 5.68
N THR A 19 -12.22 -11.62 4.59
CA THR A 19 -12.05 -12.12 3.24
C THR A 19 -10.58 -11.99 2.90
N LYS A 20 -9.78 -12.95 3.36
CA LYS A 20 -8.40 -13.07 2.88
C LYS A 20 -8.46 -13.60 1.46
N LEU A 21 -7.89 -12.83 0.54
CA LEU A 21 -7.81 -13.14 -0.87
C LEU A 21 -6.37 -13.50 -1.21
N ALA A 22 -6.18 -14.46 -2.09
CA ALA A 22 -4.89 -14.74 -2.70
C ALA A 22 -4.87 -14.17 -4.12
N VAL A 23 -3.82 -13.41 -4.46
CA VAL A 23 -3.62 -12.93 -5.83
C VAL A 23 -3.20 -14.10 -6.72
N ILE A 24 -3.84 -14.20 -7.90
CA ILE A 24 -3.53 -15.18 -8.94
C ILE A 24 -3.18 -14.46 -10.24
N LYS A 25 -2.40 -15.13 -11.10
CA LYS A 25 -2.12 -14.67 -12.46
C LYS A 25 -2.52 -15.76 -13.46
N GLN A 26 -3.35 -15.39 -14.44
CA GLN A 26 -3.83 -16.26 -15.51
C GLN A 26 -3.84 -15.47 -16.83
N ASP A 27 -3.32 -16.05 -17.91
CA ASP A 27 -3.26 -15.43 -19.25
C ASP A 27 -2.69 -14.01 -19.23
N ASP A 28 -1.60 -13.86 -18.49
CA ASP A 28 -0.91 -12.60 -18.20
C ASP A 28 -1.69 -11.52 -17.42
N LYS A 29 -2.91 -11.82 -16.96
CA LYS A 29 -3.73 -10.93 -16.14
C LYS A 29 -3.81 -11.37 -14.68
N PHE A 30 -3.96 -10.41 -13.78
CA PHE A 30 -4.08 -10.60 -12.35
C PHE A 30 -5.53 -10.59 -11.87
N GLY A 31 -5.83 -11.44 -10.90
CA GLY A 31 -7.12 -11.54 -10.22
C GLY A 31 -6.93 -12.05 -8.78
N CYS A 32 -8.02 -12.44 -8.13
CA CYS A 32 -7.99 -12.98 -6.77
C CYS A 32 -8.94 -14.16 -6.59
N ILE A 33 -8.51 -15.10 -5.75
CA ILE A 33 -9.33 -16.22 -5.28
C ILE A 33 -9.61 -16.13 -3.78
N ASP A 34 -10.71 -16.74 -3.34
CA ASP A 34 -10.95 -16.99 -1.92
C ASP A 34 -10.17 -18.22 -1.42
N LYS A 35 -10.24 -18.48 -0.11
CA LYS A 35 -9.61 -19.65 0.52
C LYS A 35 -10.10 -21.02 0.02
N LYS A 36 -11.20 -21.08 -0.72
CA LYS A 36 -11.74 -22.31 -1.33
C LYS A 36 -11.27 -22.47 -2.78
N GLY A 37 -10.52 -21.50 -3.32
CA GLY A 37 -10.08 -21.50 -4.71
C GLY A 37 -11.09 -20.90 -5.69
N ASN A 38 -12.19 -20.30 -5.20
CA ASN A 38 -13.15 -19.64 -6.09
C ASN A 38 -12.60 -18.29 -6.54
N ILE A 39 -12.73 -17.98 -7.84
CA ILE A 39 -12.41 -16.65 -8.37
C ILE A 39 -13.38 -15.62 -7.79
N VAL A 40 -12.83 -14.63 -7.06
CA VAL A 40 -13.55 -13.49 -6.50
C VAL A 40 -13.34 -12.24 -7.36
N ILE A 41 -12.10 -12.03 -7.82
CA ILE A 41 -11.74 -10.97 -8.76
C ILE A 41 -11.22 -11.65 -10.00
N LYS A 42 -11.89 -11.43 -11.14
CA LYS A 42 -11.52 -12.05 -12.40
C LYS A 42 -10.11 -11.63 -12.82
N PRO A 43 -9.30 -12.54 -13.40
CA PRO A 43 -8.03 -12.19 -14.02
C PRO A 43 -8.25 -11.30 -15.25
N GLU A 44 -8.24 -9.98 -15.05
CA GLU A 44 -8.40 -8.99 -16.14
C GLU A 44 -7.53 -7.74 -15.97
N TRP A 45 -6.80 -7.65 -14.86
CA TRP A 45 -5.94 -6.52 -14.50
C TRP A 45 -4.51 -6.76 -14.98
N ASP A 46 -3.83 -5.73 -15.46
CA ASP A 46 -2.41 -5.82 -15.86
C ASP A 46 -1.50 -6.00 -14.65
N TRP A 47 -1.90 -5.41 -13.53
CA TRP A 47 -1.25 -5.54 -12.25
C TRP A 47 -2.22 -5.25 -11.11
N MET A 48 -1.94 -5.76 -9.91
CA MET A 48 -2.71 -5.41 -8.72
C MET A 48 -1.90 -5.53 -7.43
N LEU A 49 -2.23 -4.69 -6.45
CA LEU A 49 -1.65 -4.72 -5.11
C LEU A 49 -2.73 -4.55 -4.05
N GLN A 50 -2.81 -5.52 -3.13
CA GLN A 50 -3.72 -5.46 -2.00
C GLN A 50 -3.17 -4.55 -0.91
N GLY A 51 -3.91 -3.48 -0.57
CA GLY A 51 -3.58 -2.61 0.55
C GLY A 51 -3.78 -3.29 1.91
N ASN A 52 -2.99 -2.89 2.90
CA ASN A 52 -2.90 -3.55 4.21
C ASN A 52 -4.02 -3.18 5.22
N LYS A 53 -4.71 -2.03 5.06
CA LYS A 53 -5.70 -1.55 6.05
C LYS A 53 -7.05 -1.13 5.50
N ASN A 54 -7.11 -0.53 4.31
CA ASN A 54 -8.32 0.14 3.82
C ASN A 54 -9.20 -0.70 2.89
N LYS A 55 -8.85 -1.98 2.66
CA LYS A 55 -9.61 -2.93 1.84
C LYS A 55 -9.82 -2.50 0.37
N GLN A 56 -9.21 -1.40 -0.07
CA GLN A 56 -9.02 -1.10 -1.48
C GLN A 56 -7.83 -1.89 -2.01
N ILE A 57 -7.97 -2.34 -3.25
CA ILE A 57 -6.93 -3.00 -4.01
C ILE A 57 -6.59 -2.03 -5.14
N LEU A 58 -5.33 -1.61 -5.19
CA LEU A 58 -4.78 -0.85 -6.29
C LEU A 58 -4.71 -1.78 -7.51
N VAL A 59 -5.20 -1.33 -8.65
CA VAL A 59 -5.18 -2.10 -9.89
C VAL A 59 -4.66 -1.25 -11.02
N GLU A 60 -4.02 -1.91 -11.98
CA GLU A 60 -3.60 -1.33 -13.24
C GLU A 60 -4.38 -1.96 -14.39
N LYS A 61 -4.81 -1.13 -15.33
CA LYS A 61 -5.40 -1.54 -16.60
C LYS A 61 -5.03 -0.56 -17.69
N ASP A 62 -4.53 -1.06 -18.80
CA ASP A 62 -4.13 -0.26 -19.97
C ASP A 62 -3.16 0.88 -19.58
N SER A 63 -2.18 0.55 -18.73
CA SER A 63 -1.18 1.48 -18.18
C SER A 63 -1.73 2.63 -17.32
N LEU A 64 -2.94 2.48 -16.78
CA LEU A 64 -3.56 3.43 -15.87
C LEU A 64 -3.94 2.74 -14.56
N PHE A 65 -3.82 3.47 -13.45
CA PHE A 65 -4.13 3.00 -12.12
C PHE A 65 -5.50 3.46 -11.64
N GLY A 66 -6.17 2.55 -10.94
CA GLY A 66 -7.47 2.73 -10.29
C GLY A 66 -7.58 1.88 -9.03
N TYR A 67 -8.77 1.83 -8.45
CA TYR A 67 -9.01 1.12 -7.20
C TYR A 67 -10.28 0.31 -7.22
N ILE A 68 -10.21 -0.92 -6.74
CA ILE A 68 -11.37 -1.82 -6.57
C ILE A 68 -11.54 -2.20 -5.11
N ASN A 69 -12.73 -2.67 -4.73
CA ASN A 69 -12.95 -3.29 -3.43
C ASN A 69 -12.61 -4.79 -3.44
N SER A 70 -12.68 -5.43 -2.28
CA SER A 70 -12.41 -6.87 -2.12
C SER A 70 -13.41 -7.81 -2.83
N ARG A 71 -14.41 -7.29 -3.53
CA ARG A 71 -15.34 -8.05 -4.38
C ARG A 71 -15.09 -7.84 -5.87
N GLY A 72 -14.09 -7.02 -6.22
CA GLY A 72 -13.79 -6.67 -7.61
C GLY A 72 -14.59 -5.50 -8.16
N ASN A 73 -15.44 -4.84 -7.36
CA ASN A 73 -16.18 -3.67 -7.86
C ASN A 73 -15.23 -2.48 -7.94
N ILE A 74 -15.28 -1.76 -9.05
CA ILE A 74 -14.54 -0.52 -9.25
C ILE A 74 -15.06 0.54 -8.28
N LEU A 75 -14.14 1.11 -7.50
CA LEU A 75 -14.38 2.26 -6.63
C LEU A 75 -13.94 3.55 -7.33
N ILE A 76 -12.80 3.47 -8.03
CA ILE A 76 -12.21 4.57 -8.80
C ILE A 76 -11.69 3.96 -10.09
N GLU A 77 -12.21 4.43 -11.22
CA GLU A 77 -11.79 3.96 -12.54
C GLU A 77 -10.30 4.15 -12.77
N PRO A 78 -9.62 3.21 -13.47
CA PRO A 78 -8.27 3.40 -13.97
C PRO A 78 -8.17 4.69 -14.79
N LYS A 79 -7.48 5.69 -14.25
CA LYS A 79 -7.34 7.01 -14.90
C LYS A 79 -6.09 7.78 -14.51
N TYR A 80 -5.35 7.31 -13.51
CA TYR A 80 -4.12 7.95 -13.05
C TYR A 80 -2.91 7.28 -13.70
N LYS A 81 -1.86 8.05 -14.00
CA LYS A 81 -0.64 7.48 -14.59
C LYS A 81 0.21 6.72 -13.58
N ASP A 82 0.07 7.11 -12.32
CA ASP A 82 0.72 6.48 -11.17
C ASP A 82 -0.18 6.65 -9.95
N ALA A 83 -0.09 5.73 -9.00
CA ALA A 83 -0.92 5.70 -7.81
C ALA A 83 -0.29 4.85 -6.71
N MET A 84 -0.32 5.35 -5.48
CA MET A 84 0.04 4.59 -4.29
C MET A 84 -1.20 4.00 -3.61
N VAL A 85 -0.99 3.03 -2.72
CA VAL A 85 -2.07 2.53 -1.86
C VAL A 85 -2.50 3.60 -0.86
N PHE A 86 -3.74 3.53 -0.39
CA PHE A 86 -4.24 4.46 0.62
C PHE A 86 -3.54 4.26 1.96
N TYR A 87 -2.84 5.30 2.42
CA TYR A 87 -2.33 5.42 3.78
C TYR A 87 -3.05 6.51 4.54
N GLU A 88 -3.51 6.18 5.74
CA GLU A 88 -4.22 7.08 6.64
C GLU A 88 -5.41 7.86 6.03
N GLY A 89 -6.06 7.28 5.02
CA GLY A 89 -7.25 7.79 4.35
C GLY A 89 -7.01 8.51 3.03
N LEU A 90 -5.75 8.74 2.64
CA LEU A 90 -5.36 9.41 1.40
C LEU A 90 -4.40 8.54 0.57
N ALA A 91 -4.42 8.70 -0.74
CA ALA A 91 -3.46 8.10 -1.66
C ALA A 91 -2.86 9.18 -2.54
N SER A 92 -1.54 9.16 -2.74
CA SER A 92 -0.92 9.94 -3.79
C SER A 92 -1.23 9.32 -5.14
N VAL A 93 -1.61 10.15 -6.10
CA VAL A 93 -1.90 9.76 -7.48
C VAL A 93 -1.37 10.83 -8.41
N SER A 94 -0.97 10.45 -9.62
CA SER A 94 -0.47 11.38 -10.62
C SER A 94 -1.50 11.62 -11.74
N ASN A 95 -1.63 12.89 -12.11
CA ASN A 95 -2.36 13.32 -13.30
C ASN A 95 -1.38 14.02 -14.24
N GLY A 96 -0.90 13.30 -15.25
CA GLY A 96 0.22 13.76 -16.06
C GLY A 96 1.54 13.60 -15.29
N ASN A 97 2.27 14.70 -15.11
CA ASN A 97 3.60 14.70 -14.48
C ASN A 97 3.58 15.26 -13.06
N LYS A 98 2.39 15.49 -12.49
CA LYS A 98 2.24 16.07 -11.15
C LYS A 98 1.43 15.14 -10.26
N PHE A 99 1.83 15.07 -9.00
CA PHE A 99 1.17 14.34 -7.94
C PHE A 99 0.27 15.24 -7.11
N GLY A 100 -0.86 14.67 -6.71
CA GLY A 100 -1.78 15.19 -5.70
C GLY A 100 -2.28 14.05 -4.83
N PHE A 101 -3.19 14.33 -3.91
CA PHE A 101 -3.76 13.31 -3.04
C PHE A 101 -5.27 13.25 -3.16
N ILE A 102 -5.79 12.03 -3.25
CA ILE A 102 -7.21 11.74 -3.29
C ILE A 102 -7.67 11.02 -2.02
N ASN A 103 -8.94 11.16 -1.68
CA ASN A 103 -9.58 10.34 -0.66
C ASN A 103 -10.11 9.02 -1.23
N VAL A 104 -10.65 8.17 -0.36
CA VAL A 104 -11.21 6.85 -0.71
C VAL A 104 -12.40 6.86 -1.69
N ARG A 105 -13.03 8.02 -1.90
CA ARG A 105 -14.09 8.23 -2.90
C ARG A 105 -13.54 8.71 -4.25
N GLY A 106 -12.25 9.02 -4.32
CA GLY A 106 -11.61 9.59 -5.49
C GLY A 106 -11.68 11.12 -5.57
N ASP A 107 -12.16 11.80 -4.51
CA ASP A 107 -12.15 13.27 -4.46
C ASP A 107 -10.71 13.75 -4.24
N THR A 108 -10.26 14.72 -5.02
CA THR A 108 -8.96 15.40 -4.80
C THR A 108 -9.03 16.24 -3.53
N ILE A 109 -8.17 15.91 -2.56
CA ILE A 109 -8.01 16.64 -1.30
C ILE A 109 -6.82 17.60 -1.39
N ILE A 110 -5.73 17.15 -2.01
CA ILE A 110 -4.53 17.96 -2.22
C ILE A 110 -4.28 18.06 -3.73
N PRO A 111 -4.18 19.28 -4.31
CA PRO A 111 -4.05 19.48 -5.74
C PRO A 111 -2.82 18.81 -6.37
N PHE A 112 -2.90 18.57 -7.69
CA PHE A 112 -1.83 18.00 -8.50
C PHE A 112 -0.75 19.05 -8.82
N ILE A 113 0.11 19.35 -7.85
CA ILE A 113 1.14 20.40 -7.97
C ILE A 113 2.56 19.91 -7.67
N TYR A 114 2.71 18.75 -7.05
CA TYR A 114 4.00 18.21 -6.63
C TYR A 114 4.67 17.41 -7.75
N ASP A 115 5.99 17.52 -7.86
CA ASP A 115 6.78 16.77 -8.84
C ASP A 115 6.92 15.30 -8.44
N ASP A 116 7.02 15.03 -7.14
CA ASP A 116 7.19 13.67 -6.61
C ASP A 116 6.62 13.52 -5.19
N VAL A 117 6.32 12.27 -4.83
CA VAL A 117 5.91 11.79 -3.51
C VAL A 117 6.47 10.38 -3.31
N PHE A 118 7.27 10.15 -2.27
CA PHE A 118 7.97 8.88 -2.09
C PHE A 118 7.03 7.71 -1.73
N LEU A 119 6.19 7.87 -0.71
CA LEU A 119 5.25 6.81 -0.27
C LEU A 119 3.83 7.34 -0.01
N GLY A 120 3.73 8.60 0.43
CA GLY A 120 2.48 9.21 0.88
C GLY A 120 2.44 9.38 2.41
N PHE A 121 1.24 9.45 2.96
CA PHE A 121 1.06 9.78 4.38
C PHE A 121 1.54 8.68 5.33
N SER A 122 2.39 9.07 6.28
CA SER A 122 2.80 8.24 7.40
C SER A 122 2.99 9.09 8.64
N ASN A 123 2.39 8.67 9.76
CA ASN A 123 2.40 9.41 11.02
C ASN A 123 1.87 10.85 10.90
N GLY A 124 0.85 11.06 10.06
CA GLY A 124 0.18 12.35 9.88
C GLY A 124 0.82 13.32 8.87
N LEU A 125 2.02 13.02 8.36
CA LEU A 125 2.72 13.84 7.37
C LEU A 125 3.03 13.03 6.10
N SER A 126 3.20 13.72 4.97
CA SER A 126 3.72 13.13 3.73
C SER A 126 4.88 14.00 3.24
N ASP A 127 5.94 13.36 2.75
CA ASP A 127 6.94 14.03 1.95
C ASP A 127 6.33 14.46 0.60
N VAL A 128 6.79 15.58 0.08
CA VAL A 128 6.45 16.10 -1.26
C VAL A 128 7.63 16.87 -1.83
N THR A 129 7.79 16.82 -3.14
CA THR A 129 8.87 17.52 -3.86
C THR A 129 8.32 18.56 -4.84
N ILE A 130 8.95 19.73 -4.90
CA ILE A 130 8.77 20.74 -5.96
C ILE A 130 10.14 21.24 -6.38
N ASN A 131 10.45 21.23 -7.68
CA ASN A 131 11.72 21.70 -8.23
C ASN A 131 12.94 21.15 -7.48
N ASP A 132 13.01 19.82 -7.34
CA ASP A 132 14.09 19.08 -6.67
C ASP A 132 14.28 19.40 -5.17
N SER A 133 13.36 20.14 -4.55
CA SER A 133 13.37 20.42 -3.12
C SER A 133 12.20 19.72 -2.44
N CYS A 134 12.49 18.93 -1.42
CA CYS A 134 11.50 18.19 -0.66
C CYS A 134 11.26 18.80 0.72
N GLY A 135 10.04 18.59 1.22
CA GLY A 135 9.57 18.99 2.54
C GLY A 135 8.37 18.13 2.94
N TYR A 136 7.62 18.54 3.97
CA TYR A 136 6.50 17.75 4.47
C TYR A 136 5.22 18.55 4.59
N ILE A 137 4.11 17.92 4.20
CA ILE A 137 2.76 18.46 4.30
C ILE A 137 1.90 17.65 5.27
N ASP A 138 0.87 18.28 5.83
CA ASP A 138 -0.22 17.59 6.53
C ASP A 138 -1.32 17.11 5.55
N LYS A 139 -2.34 16.44 6.09
CA LYS A 139 -3.47 15.90 5.30
C LYS A 139 -4.38 16.96 4.65
N SER A 140 -4.25 18.22 5.04
CA SER A 140 -4.93 19.34 4.37
C SER A 140 -4.10 19.89 3.20
N GLY A 141 -2.85 19.45 3.04
CA GLY A 141 -1.91 19.98 2.07
C GLY A 141 -1.10 21.16 2.60
N LYS A 142 -1.22 21.51 3.89
CA LYS A 142 -0.42 22.58 4.49
C LYS A 142 1.01 22.12 4.67
N ILE A 143 1.96 22.92 4.18
CA ILE A 143 3.40 22.71 4.43
C ILE A 143 3.66 22.88 5.93
N ILE A 144 4.13 21.81 6.56
CA ILE A 144 4.54 21.76 7.97
C ILE A 144 6.06 21.94 8.08
N ILE A 145 6.80 21.29 7.18
CA ILE A 145 8.25 21.42 7.08
C ILE A 145 8.57 21.96 5.68
N PRO A 146 9.28 23.11 5.56
CA PRO A 146 9.58 23.73 4.28
C PRO A 146 10.27 22.80 3.29
N LEU A 147 10.03 23.03 2.00
CA LEU A 147 10.66 22.30 0.90
C LEU A 147 12.07 22.82 0.66
N ILE A 148 13.02 22.44 1.51
CA ILE A 148 14.41 22.96 1.51
C ILE A 148 15.47 21.86 1.56
N TYR A 149 15.06 20.59 1.55
CA TYR A 149 15.94 19.43 1.59
C TYR A 149 16.05 18.81 0.19
N GLU A 150 17.14 18.10 -0.09
CA GLU A 150 17.35 17.38 -1.35
C GLU A 150 16.51 16.09 -1.36
N THR A 151 16.57 15.32 -0.28
CA THR A 151 15.83 14.04 -0.14
C THR A 151 15.08 13.99 1.19
N CYS A 152 13.84 13.50 1.17
CA CYS A 152 12.98 13.36 2.36
C CYS A 152 12.46 11.93 2.43
N TYR A 153 12.58 11.30 3.59
CA TYR A 153 12.04 9.96 3.82
C TYR A 153 10.74 10.02 4.65
N PRO A 154 9.83 9.03 4.52
CA PRO A 154 8.60 9.01 5.31
C PRO A 154 8.85 8.97 6.82
N PHE A 155 7.95 9.58 7.60
CA PHE A 155 7.97 9.48 9.05
C PHE A 155 7.59 8.07 9.51
N LEU A 156 8.38 7.48 10.40
CA LEU A 156 8.16 6.10 10.88
C LEU A 156 7.66 6.04 12.31
N SER A 157 7.77 7.16 13.00
CA SER A 157 7.19 7.47 14.30
C SER A 157 7.11 9.00 14.39
N ASP A 158 7.82 9.61 15.34
CA ASP A 158 7.94 11.07 15.48
C ASP A 158 9.14 11.67 14.76
N ILE A 159 9.94 10.84 14.09
CA ILE A 159 11.12 11.26 13.32
C ILE A 159 11.12 10.70 11.89
N ALA A 160 11.85 11.40 11.02
CA ALA A 160 12.23 11.03 9.67
C ALA A 160 13.71 11.33 9.43
N SER A 161 14.23 10.87 8.30
CA SER A 161 15.56 11.25 7.80
C SER A 161 15.38 12.20 6.62
N VAL A 162 16.25 13.19 6.52
CA VAL A 162 16.36 14.09 5.36
C VAL A 162 17.81 14.22 4.93
N GLU A 163 18.04 14.52 3.66
CA GLU A 163 19.36 14.84 3.11
C GLU A 163 19.38 16.28 2.64
N THR A 164 20.45 17.00 2.96
CA THR A 164 20.70 18.37 2.50
C THR A 164 21.51 18.35 1.20
N PHE A 165 21.42 19.42 0.41
CA PHE A 165 22.17 19.57 -0.85
C PHE A 165 23.71 19.55 -0.71
N ASP A 166 24.26 19.70 0.51
CA ASP A 166 25.68 19.52 0.80
C ASP A 166 26.04 18.07 1.21
N GLY A 167 25.10 17.13 1.05
CA GLY A 167 25.28 15.70 1.27
C GLY A 167 25.21 15.25 2.73
N LYS A 168 24.66 16.06 3.65
CA LYS A 168 24.49 15.66 5.05
C LYS A 168 23.14 14.98 5.26
N THR A 169 23.16 13.86 5.98
CA THR A 169 21.95 13.21 6.48
C THR A 169 21.62 13.74 7.87
N LEU A 170 20.38 14.22 8.06
CA LEU A 170 19.87 14.71 9.35
C LEU A 170 18.64 13.89 9.77
N ILE A 171 18.46 13.76 11.08
CA ILE A 171 17.18 13.35 11.64
C ILE A 171 16.32 14.58 11.83
N ILE A 172 15.04 14.51 11.48
CA ILE A 172 14.08 15.60 11.63
C ILE A 172 12.86 15.12 12.39
N ASP A 173 12.32 15.96 13.28
CA ASP A 173 11.04 15.70 13.92
C ASP A 173 9.85 16.35 13.20
N LYS A 174 8.63 16.07 13.66
CA LYS A 174 7.40 16.61 13.08
C LYS A 174 7.23 18.13 13.18
N GLN A 175 8.07 18.82 13.96
CA GLN A 175 8.11 20.28 14.05
C GLN A 175 9.20 20.87 13.15
N GLY A 176 9.98 20.05 12.45
CA GLY A 176 11.07 20.47 11.59
C GLY A 176 12.39 20.74 12.34
N ARG A 177 12.51 20.35 13.62
CA ARG A 177 13.80 20.45 14.33
C ARG A 177 14.72 19.34 13.84
N THR A 178 15.95 19.71 13.49
CA THR A 178 16.94 18.78 12.95
C THR A 178 18.00 18.42 13.99
N PHE A 179 18.49 17.18 13.89
CA PHE A 179 19.54 16.62 14.73
C PHE A 179 20.56 15.91 13.82
N ASP A 180 21.84 15.96 14.17
CA ASP A 180 22.86 15.23 13.44
C ASP A 180 22.60 13.72 13.50
N TYR A 181 22.77 13.05 12.36
CA TYR A 181 22.66 11.60 12.31
C TYR A 181 23.90 10.95 12.94
N ASN A 182 23.80 10.59 14.22
CA ASN A 182 24.82 9.80 14.91
C ASN A 182 24.45 8.31 14.93
N ARG A 183 25.14 7.50 14.12
CA ARG A 183 24.88 6.05 14.00
C ARG A 183 25.05 5.29 15.33
N ASP A 184 25.90 5.79 16.24
CA ASP A 184 26.17 5.16 17.53
C ASP A 184 25.12 5.50 18.60
N GLU A 185 24.43 6.63 18.45
CA GLU A 185 23.37 7.09 19.37
C GLU A 185 21.98 6.62 18.91
N TYR A 186 21.77 6.55 17.60
CA TYR A 186 20.51 6.12 16.99
C TYR A 186 20.59 4.67 16.49
N HIS A 187 20.49 3.71 17.41
CA HIS A 187 20.28 2.28 17.09
C HIS A 187 18.83 1.98 16.64
N TYR A 188 18.24 2.84 15.82
CA TYR A 188 16.89 2.60 15.31
C TYR A 188 16.94 1.63 14.13
N LYS A 189 16.62 0.36 14.41
CA LYS A 189 16.31 -0.72 13.43
C LYS A 189 15.12 -0.40 12.50
N GLY A 190 14.64 0.85 12.49
CA GLY A 190 13.40 1.27 11.84
C GLY A 190 13.60 2.14 10.61
N LEU A 191 14.71 2.86 10.44
CA LEU A 191 14.87 3.81 9.32
C LEU A 191 14.95 3.06 7.97
N TRP A 192 14.15 3.50 6.99
CA TRP A 192 13.95 2.78 5.71
C TRP A 192 15.22 2.76 4.85
N ALA A 193 16.16 3.67 5.11
CA ALA A 193 17.50 3.67 4.52
C ALA A 193 18.32 2.40 4.82
N LEU A 194 17.92 1.56 5.78
CA LEU A 194 18.70 0.38 6.22
C LEU A 194 18.01 -0.98 5.98
N ASN A 195 16.76 -1.02 5.53
CA ASN A 195 16.04 -2.28 5.33
C ASN A 195 15.89 -2.61 3.84
N LYS A 196 16.63 -3.62 3.37
CA LYS A 196 16.37 -4.30 2.09
C LYS A 196 14.92 -4.81 2.08
N TYR A 197 14.22 -4.57 0.98
CA TYR A 197 12.91 -5.15 0.68
C TYR A 197 12.91 -6.67 0.93
N PRO A 198 11.98 -7.22 1.73
CA PRO A 198 11.73 -8.65 1.73
C PRO A 198 10.84 -9.01 0.54
N GLY A 199 11.31 -9.87 -0.38
CA GLY A 199 10.40 -10.51 -1.34
C GLY A 199 10.94 -10.85 -2.72
N SER A 200 11.97 -11.69 -2.81
CA SER A 200 12.06 -12.71 -3.87
C SER A 200 13.10 -13.76 -3.45
N PHE A 201 12.75 -15.03 -3.56
CA PHE A 201 13.73 -16.12 -3.46
C PHE A 201 13.50 -17.09 -4.61
N THR A 202 14.54 -17.29 -5.40
CA THR A 202 14.67 -18.35 -6.40
C THR A 202 15.33 -19.56 -5.76
N THR A 203 14.73 -20.74 -5.89
CA THR A 203 15.45 -22.01 -5.76
C THR A 203 15.71 -22.59 -7.15
N SER A 204 16.72 -23.44 -7.26
CA SER A 204 17.32 -23.91 -8.52
C SER A 204 16.43 -24.78 -9.41
N THR A 205 15.18 -25.08 -9.04
CA THR A 205 14.34 -26.08 -9.74
C THR A 205 12.91 -25.64 -10.09
N GLY A 206 12.50 -24.40 -9.82
CA GLY A 206 11.17 -23.90 -10.19
C GLY A 206 10.12 -23.91 -9.07
N GLN A 207 9.06 -23.14 -9.28
CA GLN A 207 8.21 -22.51 -8.26
C GLN A 207 7.20 -23.46 -7.62
N GLY A 208 7.31 -23.67 -6.30
CA GLY A 208 6.28 -24.26 -5.43
C GLY A 208 6.67 -24.00 -3.97
N ARG A 209 5.70 -23.76 -3.08
CA ARG A 209 5.99 -23.48 -1.65
C ARG A 209 5.77 -24.74 -0.83
N LEU A 210 6.77 -25.11 -0.03
CA LEU A 210 6.69 -26.20 0.94
C LEU A 210 6.36 -25.65 2.34
N ASN A 211 5.70 -26.42 3.19
CA ASN A 211 5.61 -26.12 4.62
C ASN A 211 6.91 -26.55 5.35
N SER A 212 6.99 -26.28 6.66
CA SER A 212 8.14 -26.68 7.50
C SER A 212 8.35 -28.20 7.63
N LYS A 213 7.41 -29.00 7.13
CA LYS A 213 7.46 -30.47 7.08
C LYS A 213 7.85 -31.01 5.69
N GLY A 214 8.03 -30.13 4.70
CA GLY A 214 8.38 -30.50 3.33
C GLY A 214 7.18 -30.80 2.42
N ASP A 215 5.93 -30.62 2.89
CA ASP A 215 4.73 -30.85 2.06
C ASP A 215 4.52 -29.67 1.12
N THR A 216 4.16 -29.97 -0.13
CA THR A 216 3.79 -28.94 -1.12
C THR A 216 2.44 -28.33 -0.74
N ILE A 217 2.44 -27.05 -0.35
CA ILE A 217 1.23 -26.31 0.02
C ILE A 217 0.75 -25.35 -1.07
N VAL A 218 1.64 -24.99 -2.00
CA VAL A 218 1.29 -24.27 -3.24
C VAL A 218 1.85 -25.09 -4.40
N PRO A 219 0.98 -25.74 -5.19
CA PRO A 219 1.43 -26.58 -6.30
C PRO A 219 2.09 -25.73 -7.40
N PRO A 220 3.00 -26.32 -8.18
CA PRO A 220 3.91 -25.60 -9.08
C PRO A 220 3.29 -25.02 -10.37
N ILE A 221 2.00 -24.73 -10.33
CA ILE A 221 1.19 -24.32 -11.50
C ILE A 221 1.06 -22.80 -11.64
N PHE A 222 1.59 -22.00 -10.70
CA PHE A 222 1.32 -20.55 -10.64
C PHE A 222 2.62 -19.72 -10.51
N LYS A 223 2.79 -18.75 -11.40
CA LYS A 223 4.10 -18.14 -11.67
C LYS A 223 4.54 -16.98 -10.78
N VAL A 224 3.72 -16.41 -9.89
CA VAL A 224 4.11 -15.42 -8.86
C VAL A 224 3.01 -15.32 -7.79
N THR A 225 3.37 -15.21 -6.50
CA THR A 225 2.51 -14.63 -5.45
C THR A 225 3.14 -13.33 -4.99
N GLY A 226 2.61 -12.18 -5.45
CA GLY A 226 3.08 -10.87 -5.01
C GLY A 226 2.59 -10.58 -3.59
N ASN A 227 3.51 -10.21 -2.70
CA ASN A 227 3.28 -9.59 -1.39
C ASN A 227 2.26 -10.26 -0.45
N LEU A 228 2.62 -11.43 0.09
CA LEU A 228 2.05 -11.87 1.36
C LEU A 228 2.99 -11.42 2.50
N SER A 229 2.66 -10.33 3.20
CA SER A 229 3.24 -10.10 4.52
C SER A 229 2.80 -11.20 5.48
N ASP A 230 3.58 -11.45 6.53
CA ASP A 230 3.22 -12.43 7.57
C ASP A 230 1.76 -12.23 8.03
N HIS A 231 1.07 -13.36 8.25
CA HIS A 231 -0.34 -13.50 8.64
C HIS A 231 -1.42 -13.48 7.55
N MET A 232 -1.06 -13.47 6.26
CA MET A 232 -1.99 -13.83 5.18
C MET A 232 -2.10 -15.36 5.05
N TYR A 233 -2.76 -15.97 6.04
CA TYR A 233 -3.23 -17.38 6.05
C TYR A 233 -4.44 -17.60 5.16
#